data_AF-A0A6P8WVJ9-F1
#
_entry.id   AF-A0A6P8WVJ9-F1
#
_cell.length_a   1.000
_cell.length_b   1.000
_cell.length_c   1.000
_cell.angle_alpha   90.00
_cell.angle_beta   90.00
_cell.angle_gamma   90.00
#
_symmetry.space_group_name_H-M   'P 1'
#
loop_
_entity.id
_entity.type
_entity.pdbx_description
1 polymer ?
#
loop_
_entity_poly.entity_id
_entity_poly.type
_entity_poly.pdbx_seq_one_letter_code
_entity_poly.pdbx_strand_id
1 'polypeptide(L)'
;MSGNEMSNQESIWISNSHSFSKNVIDDTIAQLCGGSQAISAAENLALSKLKKLWVAKYKSKDREPLSNPVPLPPKPKRKPRSRKGATAVSKKVLKEDEYVDATILEDNCDVIYRINIPPLRPNWQCRNFELKVKAHVCKNNLVEPLINWQLLDTIMEVPLDEGTSILQKHVDEMLEKDLH
;
A
#
# COMPACT_ATOMS: atom_id res chain seq x y z
N MET A 1 43.84 -4.33 30.53
CA MET A 1 43.47 -3.65 29.27
C MET A 1 43.19 -4.75 28.25
N SER A 2 42.07 -4.85 27.56
CA SER A 2 40.99 -3.92 27.23
C SER A 2 39.68 -4.73 27.30
N GLY A 3 38.59 -4.22 27.84
CA GLY A 3 37.88 -3.05 27.32
C GLY A 3 36.62 -3.58 26.62
N ASN A 4 35.58 -3.81 27.43
CA ASN A 4 34.24 -4.14 26.99
C ASN A 4 33.70 -3.01 26.12
N GLU A 5 33.52 -3.24 24.83
CA GLU A 5 32.67 -2.40 23.99
C GLU A 5 31.43 -3.23 23.60
N MET A 6 30.51 -3.35 24.55
CA MET A 6 29.11 -3.56 24.19
C MET A 6 28.66 -2.27 23.51
N SER A 7 28.60 -2.29 22.19
CA SER A 7 27.96 -1.24 21.41
C SER A 7 26.50 -1.15 21.85
N ASN A 8 26.23 -0.17 22.73
CA ASN A 8 24.90 0.41 22.92
C ASN A 8 24.44 0.89 21.55
N GLN A 9 23.72 0.04 20.82
CA GLN A 9 22.89 0.49 19.72
C GLN A 9 21.75 1.27 20.36
N GLU A 10 22.01 2.57 20.54
CA GLU A 10 20.99 3.54 20.88
C GLU A 10 19.81 3.36 19.92
N SER A 11 18.66 3.15 20.53
CA SER A 11 17.34 3.10 19.92
C SER A 11 17.27 4.00 18.69
N ILE A 12 17.23 3.40 17.50
CA ILE A 12 16.96 4.10 16.22
C ILE A 12 15.46 4.42 16.18
N TRP A 13 15.00 5.21 17.13
CA TRP A 13 13.78 5.97 16.97
C TRP A 13 14.14 7.25 16.25
N ILE A 14 13.25 7.70 15.36
CA ILE A 14 13.24 9.12 15.01
C ILE A 14 12.97 9.84 16.33
N SER A 15 13.96 10.58 16.85
CA SER A 15 13.94 11.20 18.18
C SER A 15 12.68 12.05 18.44
N ASN A 16 11.99 12.46 17.38
CA ASN A 16 10.82 13.34 17.39
C ASN A 16 9.47 12.59 17.34
N SER A 17 9.46 11.26 17.24
CA SER A 17 8.22 10.46 17.16
C SER A 17 7.34 10.59 18.42
N HIS A 18 7.97 10.61 19.60
CA HIS A 18 7.29 10.79 20.88
C HIS A 18 6.70 12.20 21.04
N SER A 19 7.31 13.21 20.42
CA SER A 19 6.83 14.59 20.44
C SER A 19 5.88 14.92 19.29
N PHE A 20 5.77 14.07 18.26
CA PHE A 20 4.97 14.33 17.07
C PHE A 20 3.52 14.68 17.39
N SER A 21 2.84 13.85 18.19
CA SER A 21 1.43 14.09 18.55
C SER A 21 1.22 15.39 19.31
N LYS A 22 2.18 15.74 20.19
CA LYS A 22 2.17 17.00 20.93
C LYS A 22 2.39 18.19 19.99
N ASN A 23 3.37 18.08 19.08
CA ASN A 23 3.70 19.12 18.12
C ASN A 23 2.52 19.41 17.19
N VAL A 24 1.81 18.39 16.69
CA VAL A 24 0.62 18.58 15.85
C VAL A 24 -0.48 19.34 16.59
N ILE A 25 -0.74 19.00 17.86
CA ILE A 25 -1.73 19.72 18.67
C ILE A 25 -1.29 21.17 18.91
N ASP A 26 -0.03 21.38 19.27
CA ASP A 26 0.52 22.71 19.55
C ASP A 26 0.51 23.60 18.29
N ASP A 27 0.93 23.06 17.14
CA ASP A 27 0.96 23.77 15.85
C ASP A 27 -0.45 24.12 15.37
N THR A 28 -1.40 23.19 15.49
CA THR A 28 -2.80 23.42 15.09
C THR A 28 -3.42 24.54 15.94
N ILE A 29 -3.20 24.52 17.26
CA ILE A 29 -3.70 25.58 18.15
C ILE A 29 -3.00 26.91 17.86
N ALA A 30 -1.69 26.90 17.58
CA ALA A 30 -0.94 28.11 17.24
C ALA A 30 -1.41 28.74 15.92
N GLN A 31 -1.70 27.93 14.89
CA GLN A 31 -2.27 28.42 13.63
C GLN A 31 -3.66 29.01 13.82
N LEU A 32 -4.50 28.36 14.63
CA LEU A 32 -5.82 28.90 14.97
C LEU A 32 -5.71 30.19 15.79
N CYS A 33 -4.68 30.35 16.62
CA CYS A 33 -4.40 31.56 17.39
C CYS A 33 -3.77 32.70 16.56
N GLY A 34 -3.04 32.38 15.50
CA GLY A 34 -2.23 33.31 14.71
C GLY A 34 -2.83 33.71 13.36
N GLY A 35 -4.07 33.31 13.08
CA GLY A 35 -4.78 33.69 11.86
C GLY A 35 -4.97 35.21 11.73
N SER A 36 -5.17 35.68 10.49
CA SER A 36 -5.30 37.11 10.10
C SER A 36 -6.43 37.90 10.81
N GLN A 37 -7.23 37.24 11.65
CA GLN A 37 -8.40 37.80 12.30
C GLN A 37 -8.18 37.83 13.81
N ALA A 38 -8.35 38.99 14.44
CA ALA A 38 -8.17 39.16 15.87
C ALA A 38 -9.17 38.28 16.64
N ILE A 39 -8.64 37.35 17.43
CA ILE A 39 -9.42 36.35 18.15
C ILE A 39 -9.91 36.96 19.47
N SER A 40 -11.18 36.75 19.77
CA SER A 40 -11.81 37.21 21.01
C SER A 40 -11.23 36.51 22.25
N ALA A 41 -11.32 37.16 23.41
CA ALA A 41 -10.94 36.54 24.69
C ALA A 41 -11.73 35.26 24.98
N ALA A 42 -13.00 35.19 24.55
CA ALA A 42 -13.84 34.00 24.69
C ALA A 42 -13.35 32.82 23.83
N GLU A 43 -12.88 33.10 22.62
CA GLU A 43 -12.34 32.11 21.69
C GLU A 43 -10.99 31.59 22.17
N ASN A 44 -10.13 32.46 22.72
CA ASN A 44 -8.88 32.05 23.37
C ASN A 44 -9.13 31.09 24.56
N LEU A 45 -10.17 31.35 25.35
CA LEU A 45 -10.60 30.45 26.42
C LEU A 45 -11.14 29.12 25.87
N ALA A 46 -11.89 29.16 24.76
CA ALA A 46 -12.39 27.96 24.08
C ALA A 46 -11.25 27.11 23.50
N LEU A 47 -10.26 27.73 22.85
CA LEU A 47 -9.06 27.06 22.33
C LEU A 47 -8.22 26.43 23.45
N SER A 48 -8.09 27.13 24.58
CA SER A 48 -7.43 26.59 25.77
C SER A 48 -8.15 25.35 26.33
N LYS A 49 -9.48 25.35 26.34
CA LYS A 49 -10.29 24.18 26.72
C LYS A 49 -10.16 23.05 25.71
N LEU A 50 -10.19 23.37 24.42
CA LEU A 50 -10.03 22.41 23.32
C LEU A 50 -8.69 21.68 23.44
N LYS A 51 -7.58 22.41 23.63
CA LYS A 51 -6.25 21.81 23.83
C LYS A 51 -6.24 20.83 24.99
N LYS A 52 -6.81 21.22 26.15
CA LYS A 52 -6.88 20.36 27.34
C LYS A 52 -7.70 19.09 27.08
N LEU A 53 -8.86 19.23 26.45
CA LEU A 53 -9.73 18.09 26.12
C LEU A 53 -9.09 17.15 25.09
N TRP A 54 -8.39 17.71 24.10
CA TRP A 54 -7.71 16.94 23.07
C TRP A 54 -6.58 16.10 23.68
N VAL A 55 -5.72 16.71 24.48
CA VAL A 55 -4.64 15.98 25.19
C VAL A 55 -5.20 14.90 26.10
N ALA A 56 -6.28 15.19 26.84
CA ALA A 56 -6.92 14.23 27.74
C ALA A 56 -7.57 13.05 26.99
N LYS A 57 -8.24 13.30 25.86
CA LYS A 57 -8.91 12.25 25.06
C LYS A 57 -7.94 11.43 24.22
N TYR A 58 -6.89 12.04 23.70
CA TYR A 58 -5.93 11.36 22.83
C TYR A 58 -5.12 10.30 23.60
N LYS A 59 -4.93 10.51 24.91
CA LYS A 59 -4.17 9.62 25.80
C LYS A 59 -2.83 9.23 25.17
N SER A 60 -1.95 10.21 24.97
CA SER A 60 -0.68 10.03 24.25
C SER A 60 0.12 8.81 24.74
N LYS A 61 0.11 8.54 26.05
CA LYS A 61 0.77 7.39 26.68
C LYS A 61 0.27 6.02 26.20
N ASP A 62 -1.01 5.90 25.87
CA ASP A 62 -1.61 4.63 25.41
C ASP A 62 -1.31 4.37 23.93
N ARG A 63 -0.91 5.41 23.19
CA ARG A 63 -0.53 5.36 21.77
C ARG A 63 0.97 5.48 21.57
N GLU A 64 1.72 5.53 22.67
CA GLU A 64 3.16 5.42 22.62
C GLU A 64 3.51 4.02 22.11
N PRO A 65 4.40 3.93 21.12
CA PRO A 65 4.82 2.65 20.58
C PRO A 65 5.52 1.84 21.69
N LEU A 66 4.94 0.68 22.01
CA LEU A 66 5.46 -0.26 23.00
C LEU A 66 6.73 -0.94 22.46
N SER A 67 7.85 -0.25 22.59
CA SER A 67 9.19 -0.75 22.27
C SER A 67 9.43 -1.02 20.77
N ASN A 68 10.67 -0.77 20.36
CA ASN A 68 11.13 -1.11 19.03
C ASN A 68 11.11 -2.64 18.88
N PRO A 69 10.42 -3.24 17.90
CA PRO A 69 10.76 -4.60 17.51
C PRO A 69 12.22 -4.54 17.06
N VAL A 70 13.10 -5.15 17.86
CA VAL A 70 14.53 -5.27 17.55
C VAL A 70 14.63 -5.67 16.07
N PRO A 71 15.39 -4.93 15.24
CA PRO A 71 15.60 -5.32 13.86
C PRO A 71 15.98 -6.79 13.87
N LEU A 72 15.19 -7.64 13.18
CA LEU A 72 15.48 -9.06 13.15
C LEU A 72 16.97 -9.23 12.82
N PRO A 73 17.72 -10.02 13.59
CA PRO A 73 19.15 -10.18 13.33
C PRO A 73 19.34 -10.53 11.85
N PRO A 74 20.35 -9.95 11.18
CA PRO A 74 20.55 -10.17 9.76
C PRO A 74 20.55 -11.67 9.49
N LYS A 75 19.67 -12.11 8.57
CA LYS A 75 19.53 -13.53 8.25
C LYS A 75 20.93 -14.10 8.02
N PRO A 76 21.32 -15.20 8.71
CA PRO A 76 22.65 -15.75 8.56
C PRO A 76 22.92 -16.01 7.08
N LYS A 77 24.08 -15.59 6.58
CA LYS A 77 24.50 -15.81 5.19
C LYS A 77 24.34 -17.30 4.91
N ARG A 78 23.33 -17.66 4.11
CA ARG A 78 23.07 -19.05 3.74
C ARG A 78 24.32 -19.55 3.01
N LYS A 79 25.00 -20.54 3.59
CA LYS A 79 26.07 -21.25 2.88
C LYS A 79 25.47 -21.74 1.56
N PRO A 80 26.14 -21.55 0.42
CA PRO A 80 25.65 -22.08 -0.84
C PRO A 80 25.44 -23.58 -0.67
N ARG A 81 24.18 -24.00 -0.78
CA ARG A 81 23.83 -25.42 -0.72
C ARG A 81 24.51 -26.05 -1.92
N SER A 82 25.51 -26.90 -1.69
CA SER A 82 26.08 -27.73 -2.74
C SER A 82 24.94 -28.54 -3.34
N ARG A 83 24.43 -28.08 -4.49
CA ARG A 83 23.49 -28.83 -5.29
C ARG A 83 24.31 -29.88 -6.02
N LYS A 84 24.40 -31.07 -5.43
CA LYS A 84 24.63 -32.27 -6.24
C LYS A 84 23.48 -32.32 -7.25
N GLY A 85 23.85 -32.44 -8.52
CA GLY A 85 23.03 -32.11 -9.68
C GLY A 85 21.60 -32.61 -9.59
N ALA A 86 20.66 -31.66 -9.52
CA ALA A 86 19.36 -31.86 -10.15
C ALA A 86 19.55 -31.35 -11.57
N THR A 87 19.39 -32.24 -12.55
CA THR A 87 19.25 -31.89 -13.96
C THR A 87 18.38 -30.64 -14.06
N ALA A 88 18.96 -29.58 -14.61
CA ALA A 88 18.24 -28.35 -14.90
C ALA A 88 17.13 -28.72 -15.87
N VAL A 89 15.92 -28.99 -15.35
CA VAL A 89 14.71 -28.74 -16.12
C VAL A 89 14.80 -27.26 -16.39
N SER A 90 15.17 -26.90 -17.62
CA SER A 90 15.09 -25.53 -18.12
C SER A 90 13.71 -25.04 -17.73
N LYS A 91 13.64 -24.22 -16.68
CA LYS A 91 12.54 -23.29 -16.55
C LYS A 91 12.59 -22.55 -17.86
N LYS A 92 11.63 -22.81 -18.75
CA LYS A 92 11.33 -21.89 -19.84
C LYS A 92 11.28 -20.55 -19.15
N VAL A 93 12.29 -19.72 -19.39
CA VAL A 93 12.28 -18.33 -18.99
C VAL A 93 11.06 -17.81 -19.74
N LEU A 94 9.93 -17.71 -19.01
CA LEU A 94 8.82 -16.90 -19.46
C LEU A 94 9.48 -15.57 -19.78
N LYS A 95 9.39 -15.14 -21.05
CA LYS A 95 9.91 -13.84 -21.45
C LYS A 95 9.41 -12.86 -20.40
N GLU A 96 10.33 -12.13 -19.77
CA GLU A 96 9.92 -11.00 -18.94
C GLU A 96 9.24 -10.05 -19.91
N ASP A 97 7.91 -10.06 -19.91
CA ASP A 97 7.14 -9.08 -20.66
C ASP A 97 7.59 -7.71 -20.15
N GLU A 98 8.06 -6.89 -21.08
CA GLU A 98 8.66 -5.60 -20.76
C GLU A 98 7.61 -4.72 -20.09
N TYR A 99 7.83 -4.41 -18.81
CA TYR A 99 6.92 -3.55 -18.07
C TYR A 99 7.07 -2.12 -18.58
N VAL A 100 6.02 -1.61 -19.21
CA VAL A 100 6.00 -0.24 -19.75
C VAL A 100 5.15 0.63 -18.85
N ASP A 101 5.63 1.83 -18.54
CA ASP A 101 4.86 2.84 -17.84
C ASP A 101 3.69 3.32 -18.72
N ALA A 102 2.46 3.10 -18.25
CA ALA A 102 1.25 3.47 -18.96
C ALA A 102 1.18 4.97 -19.27
N THR A 103 1.83 5.85 -18.49
CA THR A 103 1.80 7.31 -18.70
C THR A 103 2.52 7.76 -19.97
N ILE A 104 3.47 6.96 -20.46
CA ILE A 104 4.32 7.26 -21.63
C ILE A 104 3.67 6.77 -22.93
N LEU A 105 2.74 5.83 -22.84
CA LEU A 105 2.06 5.23 -23.99
C LEU A 105 0.99 6.15 -24.59
N GLU A 106 0.74 6.06 -25.89
CA GLU A 106 -0.38 6.76 -26.52
C GLU A 106 -1.73 6.17 -26.08
N ASP A 107 -2.74 7.02 -25.91
CA ASP A 107 -4.04 6.65 -25.30
C ASP A 107 -4.78 5.49 -26.02
N ASN A 108 -4.55 5.34 -27.33
CA ASN A 108 -5.19 4.35 -28.19
C ASN A 108 -4.39 3.06 -28.39
N CYS A 109 -3.18 2.97 -27.81
CA CYS A 109 -2.38 1.76 -27.84
C CYS A 109 -3.04 0.65 -27.02
N ASP A 110 -3.04 -0.57 -27.55
CA ASP A 110 -3.46 -1.77 -26.82
C ASP A 110 -2.33 -2.19 -25.86
N VAL A 111 -2.70 -2.42 -24.61
CA VAL A 111 -1.79 -2.83 -23.54
C VAL A 111 -2.35 -4.05 -22.82
N ILE A 112 -1.45 -4.89 -22.32
CA ILE A 112 -1.81 -6.00 -21.45
C ILE A 112 -1.85 -5.47 -20.01
N TYR A 113 -3.04 -5.34 -19.46
CA TYR A 113 -3.28 -4.96 -18.08
C TYR A 113 -3.42 -6.22 -17.22
N ARG A 114 -2.44 -6.45 -16.34
CA ARG A 114 -2.40 -7.64 -15.49
C ARG A 114 -2.98 -7.33 -14.11
N ILE A 115 -4.00 -8.08 -13.73
CA ILE A 115 -4.63 -8.03 -12.41
C ILE A 115 -4.21 -9.26 -11.62
N ASN A 116 -3.64 -9.05 -10.43
CA ASN A 116 -3.38 -10.13 -9.48
C ASN A 116 -4.51 -10.18 -8.44
N ILE A 117 -5.18 -11.33 -8.33
CA ILE A 117 -6.17 -11.58 -7.31
C ILE A 117 -5.56 -12.50 -6.24
N PRO A 118 -5.37 -12.01 -5.00
CA PRO A 118 -4.87 -12.83 -3.91
C PRO A 118 -5.93 -13.83 -3.42
N PRO A 119 -5.54 -14.85 -2.63
CA PRO A 119 -6.48 -15.83 -2.09
C PRO A 119 -7.31 -15.22 -0.94
N LEU A 120 -8.35 -14.46 -1.30
CA LEU A 120 -9.23 -13.76 -0.35
C LEU A 120 -10.23 -14.69 0.35
N ARG A 121 -10.45 -15.91 -0.17
CA ARG A 121 -11.29 -16.95 0.43
C ARG A 121 -10.49 -18.26 0.57
N PRO A 122 -10.87 -19.17 1.49
CA PRO A 122 -10.13 -20.42 1.72
C PRO A 122 -9.97 -21.31 0.48
N ASN A 123 -10.96 -21.29 -0.41
CA ASN A 123 -10.98 -22.12 -1.62
C ASN A 123 -10.30 -21.43 -2.81
N TRP A 124 -9.88 -20.17 -2.65
CA TRP A 124 -9.28 -19.41 -3.73
C TRP A 124 -7.77 -19.61 -3.77
N GLN A 125 -7.25 -19.68 -4.99
CA GLN A 125 -5.81 -19.65 -5.24
C GLN A 125 -5.43 -18.29 -5.78
N CYS A 126 -4.18 -17.87 -5.57
CA CYS A 126 -3.67 -16.67 -6.22
C CYS A 126 -3.71 -16.83 -7.74
N ARG A 127 -4.33 -15.88 -8.45
CA ARG A 127 -4.48 -15.92 -9.91
C ARG A 127 -4.08 -14.59 -10.54
N ASN A 128 -3.54 -14.67 -11.75
CA ASN A 128 -3.19 -13.52 -12.57
C ASN A 128 -4.08 -13.51 -13.80
N PHE A 129 -4.86 -12.46 -13.97
CA PHE A 129 -5.68 -12.25 -15.15
C PHE A 129 -5.02 -11.20 -16.02
N GLU A 130 -4.92 -11.48 -17.32
CA GLU A 130 -4.31 -10.59 -18.30
C GLU A 130 -5.39 -10.08 -19.24
N LEU A 131 -5.69 -8.78 -19.16
CA LEU A 131 -6.69 -8.12 -19.96
C LEU A 131 -6.04 -7.32 -21.07
N LYS A 132 -6.67 -7.27 -22.24
CA LYS A 132 -6.26 -6.38 -23.34
C LYS A 132 -7.14 -5.14 -23.28
N VAL A 133 -6.56 -4.01 -22.93
CA VAL A 133 -7.28 -2.73 -22.80
C VAL A 133 -6.48 -1.62 -23.47
N LYS A 134 -7.11 -0.46 -23.66
CA LYS A 134 -6.43 0.73 -24.18
C LYS A 134 -5.60 1.41 -23.08
N ALA A 135 -4.50 2.04 -23.43
CA ALA A 135 -3.62 2.70 -22.46
C ALA A 135 -4.35 3.77 -21.62
N HIS A 136 -5.30 4.51 -22.19
CA HIS A 136 -6.08 5.50 -21.43
C HIS A 136 -6.93 4.86 -20.29
N VAL A 137 -7.38 3.62 -20.48
CA VAL A 137 -8.13 2.87 -19.46
C VAL A 137 -7.23 2.60 -18.25
N CYS A 138 -5.98 2.23 -18.51
CA CYS A 138 -4.97 2.04 -17.47
C CYS A 138 -4.57 3.36 -16.80
N LYS A 139 -4.31 4.42 -17.57
CA LYS A 139 -3.91 5.74 -17.06
C LYS A 139 -4.94 6.32 -16.09
N ASN A 140 -6.22 6.16 -16.40
CA ASN A 140 -7.32 6.69 -15.61
C ASN A 140 -7.88 5.70 -14.58
N ASN A 141 -7.23 4.53 -14.42
CA ASN A 141 -7.66 3.46 -13.51
C ASN A 141 -9.14 3.07 -13.67
N LEU A 142 -9.61 2.90 -14.90
CA LEU A 142 -11.02 2.63 -15.18
C LEU A 142 -11.42 1.16 -14.95
N VAL A 143 -10.45 0.24 -14.80
CA VAL A 143 -10.72 -1.19 -14.60
C VAL A 143 -11.07 -1.51 -13.15
N GLU A 144 -10.33 -0.96 -12.18
CA GLU A 144 -10.50 -1.28 -10.75
C GLU A 144 -11.92 -1.00 -10.21
N PRO A 145 -12.57 0.14 -10.54
CA PRO A 145 -13.94 0.42 -10.10
C PRO A 145 -14.99 -0.57 -10.61
N LEU A 146 -14.71 -1.27 -11.71
CA LEU A 146 -15.64 -2.21 -12.34
C LEU A 146 -15.62 -3.60 -11.69
N ILE A 147 -14.64 -3.86 -10.82
CA ILE A 147 -14.46 -5.14 -10.15
C ILE A 147 -15.30 -5.16 -8.88
N ASN A 148 -16.26 -6.08 -8.83
CA ASN A 148 -17.10 -6.33 -7.66
C ASN A 148 -16.94 -7.76 -7.15
N TRP A 149 -17.43 -8.02 -5.94
CA TRP A 149 -17.30 -9.33 -5.30
C TRP A 149 -18.01 -10.46 -6.05
N GLN A 150 -19.15 -10.20 -6.70
CA GLN A 150 -19.86 -11.22 -7.48
C GLN A 150 -19.07 -11.66 -8.71
N LEU A 151 -18.44 -10.70 -9.40
CA LEU A 151 -17.55 -10.97 -10.53
C LEU A 151 -16.34 -11.78 -10.07
N LEU A 152 -15.72 -11.39 -8.95
CA LEU A 152 -14.60 -12.13 -8.37
C LEU A 152 -14.99 -13.56 -8.01
N ASP A 153 -16.14 -13.77 -7.37
CA ASP A 153 -16.65 -15.11 -7.06
C ASP A 153 -16.80 -15.95 -8.35
N THR A 154 -17.36 -15.36 -9.40
CA THR A 154 -17.57 -16.03 -10.70
C THR A 154 -16.24 -16.44 -11.37
N ILE A 155 -15.28 -15.52 -11.51
CA ILE A 155 -14.03 -15.79 -12.23
C ILE A 155 -13.06 -16.70 -11.45
N MET A 156 -13.23 -16.80 -10.13
CA MET A 156 -12.40 -17.64 -9.27
C MET A 156 -12.90 -19.09 -9.21
N GLU A 157 -14.17 -19.35 -9.55
CA GLU A 157 -14.76 -20.70 -9.61
C GLU A 157 -14.46 -21.44 -10.93
N VAL A 158 -14.27 -20.70 -12.03
CA VAL A 158 -14.00 -21.27 -13.36
C VAL A 158 -12.49 -21.44 -13.64
N PRO A 159 -12.08 -22.17 -14.68
CA PRO A 159 -10.69 -22.19 -15.16
C PRO A 159 -10.17 -20.79 -15.54
N LEU A 160 -8.85 -20.60 -15.48
CA LEU A 160 -8.22 -19.28 -15.68
C LEU A 160 -8.56 -18.65 -17.04
N ASP A 161 -8.53 -19.42 -18.12
CA ASP A 161 -8.78 -18.94 -19.48
C ASP A 161 -10.23 -18.46 -19.65
N GLU A 162 -11.18 -19.20 -19.06
CA GLU A 162 -12.60 -18.83 -19.03
C GLU A 162 -12.84 -17.60 -18.15
N GLY A 163 -12.25 -17.57 -16.95
CA GLY A 163 -12.35 -16.43 -16.04
C GLY A 163 -11.75 -15.15 -16.63
N THR A 164 -10.65 -15.26 -17.37
CA THR A 164 -10.06 -14.12 -18.12
C THR A 164 -11.00 -13.64 -19.21
N SER A 165 -11.64 -14.55 -19.94
CA SER A 165 -12.62 -14.20 -20.98
C SER A 165 -13.86 -13.52 -20.40
N ILE A 166 -14.36 -14.00 -19.26
CA ILE A 166 -15.49 -13.39 -18.54
C ILE A 166 -15.12 -11.99 -18.05
N LEU A 167 -13.93 -11.84 -17.45
CA LEU A 167 -13.45 -10.56 -16.95
C LEU A 167 -13.24 -9.54 -18.07
N GLN A 168 -12.62 -9.95 -19.19
CA GLN A 168 -12.43 -9.12 -20.37
C GLN A 168 -13.77 -8.61 -20.90
N LYS A 169 -14.73 -9.52 -21.12
CA LYS A 169 -16.06 -9.17 -21.62
C LYS A 169 -16.78 -8.19 -20.70
N HIS A 170 -16.71 -8.41 -19.38
CA HIS A 170 -17.33 -7.50 -18.40
C HIS A 170 -16.72 -6.10 -18.45
N VAL A 171 -15.39 -6.00 -18.55
CA VAL A 171 -14.69 -4.71 -18.65
C VAL A 171 -15.05 -4.01 -19.95
N ASP A 172 -15.05 -4.71 -21.09
CA ASP A 172 -15.40 -4.14 -22.39
C ASP A 172 -16.85 -3.59 -22.39
N GLU A 173 -17.81 -4.37 -21.88
CA GLU A 173 -19.22 -3.97 -21.81
C GLU A 173 -19.47 -2.76 -20.90
N MET A 174 -18.64 -2.57 -19.86
CA MET A 174 -18.81 -1.45 -18.94
C MET A 174 -18.13 -0.18 -19.45
N LEU A 175 -16.97 -0.32 -20.09
CA LEU A 175 -16.30 0.81 -20.74
C LEU A 175 -17.12 1.34 -21.91
N GLU A 176 -17.78 0.48 -22.68
CA GLU A 176 -18.69 0.92 -23.75
C GLU A 176 -19.92 1.69 -23.24
N LYS A 177 -20.40 1.40 -22.01
CA LYS A 177 -21.56 2.08 -21.42
C LYS A 177 -21.21 3.43 -20.80
N ASP A 178 -20.00 3.60 -20.27
CA ASP A 178 -19.55 4.87 -19.67
C ASP A 178 -19.10 5.90 -20.74
N LEU A 179 -18.94 5.47 -21.99
CA LEU A 179 -18.59 6.32 -23.15
C LEU A 179 -19.80 6.89 -23.92
N HIS A 180 -21.04 6.61 -23.45
CA HIS A 180 -22.30 7.13 -24.00
C HIS A 180 -23.13 7.89 -22.96
#